data_AF-A0A2R6A6P2-F1
#
_entry.id   AF-A0A2R6A6P2-F1
#
_cell.length_a   1.000
_cell.length_b   1.000
_cell.length_c   1.000
_cell.angle_alpha   90.00
_cell.angle_beta   90.00
_cell.angle_gamma   90.00
#
_symmetry.space_group_name_H-M   'P 1'
#
loop_
_entity.id
_entity.type
_entity.pdbx_description
1 polymer ?
#
loop_
_entity_poly.entity_id
_entity_poly.type
_entity_poly.pdbx_seq_one_letter_code
_entity_poly.pdbx_strand_id
1 'polypeptide(L)'
;NVIWTGNAVGLTAAFILQSYMFVSPGLNFVELILIATLLSTLNAAVYMFFSLAIPRSGGDYQYISRSLHPSLGFMSGVNWALWLPLVLGWTGSKVVPIDFQSVFVSLGVVLHNTSLITFANTLSTPNNSFVIGAIFIVAFTLITLLGNRVYFAFQTIAFAFMIVAFLITVGVFATNSPVSFSNLIDKTFGAGTYNYMIDEFFKTRRVYPTTVFHRLFERNSFVGRN
;
A
#
# COMPACT_ATOMS: atom_id res chain seq x y z
N ASN A 1 -2.56 -10.18 -14.83
CA ASN A 1 -2.26 -9.85 -13.42
C ASN A 1 -2.08 -8.34 -13.16
N VAL A 2 -1.60 -7.55 -14.13
CA VAL A 2 -1.36 -6.09 -13.98
C VAL A 2 -2.59 -5.26 -13.60
N ILE A 3 -3.80 -5.74 -13.94
CA ILE A 3 -5.05 -5.01 -13.70
C ILE A 3 -5.43 -4.99 -12.21
N TRP A 4 -5.18 -6.06 -11.46
CA TRP A 4 -5.46 -6.12 -10.02
C TRP A 4 -4.43 -5.34 -9.20
N THR A 5 -3.15 -5.39 -9.58
CA THR A 5 -2.09 -4.60 -8.95
C THR A 5 -2.20 -3.12 -9.30
N GLY A 6 -2.77 -2.78 -10.47
CA GLY A 6 -2.91 -1.41 -10.96
C GLY A 6 -3.84 -0.53 -10.12
N ASN A 7 -5.06 -0.98 -9.78
CA ASN A 7 -6.00 -0.08 -9.06
C ASN A 7 -5.66 0.12 -7.60
N ALA A 8 -4.98 -0.88 -7.03
CA ALA A 8 -4.46 -0.93 -5.68
C ALA A 8 -3.33 0.07 -5.39
N VAL A 9 -2.64 0.62 -6.41
CA VAL A 9 -1.27 1.14 -6.22
C VAL A 9 -1.18 2.18 -5.11
N GLY A 10 -2.13 3.11 -5.01
CA GLY A 10 -2.13 4.11 -3.93
C GLY A 10 -2.26 3.49 -2.54
N LEU A 11 -3.28 2.64 -2.34
CA LEU A 11 -3.54 2.03 -1.03
C LEU A 11 -2.50 0.97 -0.67
N THR A 12 -1.95 0.24 -1.65
CA THR A 12 -0.88 -0.73 -1.48
C THR A 12 0.47 -0.05 -1.25
N ALA A 13 0.76 1.09 -1.90
CA ALA A 13 1.90 1.92 -1.57
C ALA A 13 1.77 2.48 -0.14
N ALA A 14 0.58 2.95 0.24
CA ALA A 14 0.30 3.36 1.61
C ALA A 14 0.47 2.20 2.60
N PHE A 15 0.02 0.98 2.26
CA PHE A 15 0.28 -0.22 3.07
C PHE A 15 1.77 -0.48 3.23
N ILE A 16 2.55 -0.40 2.15
CA ILE A 16 4.00 -0.61 2.18
C ILE A 16 4.68 0.46 3.04
N LEU A 17 4.32 1.74 2.87
CA LEU A 17 4.85 2.86 3.66
C LEU A 17 4.48 2.75 5.15
N GLN A 18 3.25 2.32 5.46
CA GLN A 18 2.84 2.04 6.84
C GLN A 18 3.52 0.79 7.40
N SER A 19 3.79 -0.23 6.58
CA SER A 19 4.50 -1.42 7.04
C SER A 19 5.98 -1.12 7.33
N TYR A 20 6.59 -0.17 6.61
CA TYR A 20 7.97 0.25 6.80
C TYR A 20 8.23 0.75 8.23
N MET A 21 7.32 1.55 8.80
CA MET A 21 7.48 2.07 10.17
C MET A 21 7.44 0.96 11.24
N PHE A 22 6.87 -0.21 10.95
CA PHE A 22 6.79 -1.33 11.87
C PHE A 22 7.90 -2.35 11.68
N VAL A 23 8.25 -2.67 10.43
CA VAL A 23 9.17 -3.78 10.10
C VAL A 23 10.63 -3.33 10.14
N SER A 24 10.92 -2.14 9.64
CA SER A 24 12.29 -1.66 9.44
C SER A 24 12.47 -0.21 9.88
N PRO A 25 12.14 0.15 11.14
CA PRO A 25 12.26 1.52 11.61
C PRO A 25 13.72 1.98 11.52
N GLY A 26 13.96 3.08 10.79
CA GLY A 26 15.25 3.75 10.75
C GLY A 26 16.29 3.19 9.77
N LEU A 27 15.93 2.21 8.94
CA LEU A 27 16.72 1.78 7.79
C LEU A 27 16.57 2.77 6.63
N ASN A 28 17.57 2.84 5.74
CA ASN A 28 17.50 3.73 4.59
C ASN A 28 16.36 3.27 3.66
N PHE A 29 15.36 4.12 3.50
CA PHE A 29 14.19 3.84 2.67
C PHE A 29 14.53 3.57 1.20
N VAL A 30 15.56 4.25 0.67
CA VAL A 30 16.01 4.06 -0.72
C VAL A 30 16.61 2.67 -0.91
N GLU A 31 17.44 2.21 0.02
CA GLU A 31 18.06 0.88 -0.04
C GLU A 31 16.99 -0.22 0.03
N LEU A 32 15.99 -0.06 0.89
CA LEU A 32 14.87 -0.98 1.00
C LEU A 32 14.06 -1.06 -0.30
N ILE A 33 13.79 0.07 -0.95
CA ILE A 33 13.11 0.09 -2.26
C ILE A 33 13.95 -0.64 -3.31
N LEU A 34 15.26 -0.41 -3.35
CA LEU A 34 16.14 -1.05 -4.34
C LEU A 34 16.15 -2.58 -4.16
N ILE A 35 16.28 -3.06 -2.92
CA ILE A 35 16.25 -4.50 -2.61
C ILE A 35 14.86 -5.08 -2.93
N ALA A 36 13.78 -4.41 -2.51
CA ALA A 36 12.42 -4.87 -2.80
C ALA A 36 12.13 -4.93 -4.30
N THR A 37 12.61 -3.94 -5.06
CA THR A 37 12.48 -3.89 -6.53
C THR A 37 13.24 -5.04 -7.17
N LEU A 38 14.47 -5.31 -6.73
CA LEU A 38 15.27 -6.42 -7.22
C LEU A 38 14.56 -7.77 -6.97
N LEU A 39 14.12 -8.02 -5.74
CA LEU A 39 13.42 -9.26 -5.38
C LEU A 39 12.08 -9.42 -6.13
N SER A 40 11.33 -8.33 -6.27
CA SER A 40 10.08 -8.32 -7.05
C SER A 40 10.33 -8.61 -8.53
N THR A 41 11.43 -8.10 -9.09
CA THR A 41 11.81 -8.36 -10.49
C THR A 41 12.14 -9.83 -10.72
N LEU A 42 12.84 -10.48 -9.78
CA LEU A 42 13.11 -11.92 -9.85
C LEU A 42 11.81 -12.73 -9.85
N ASN A 43 10.86 -12.38 -8.98
CA ASN A 43 9.54 -13.01 -8.97
C ASN A 43 8.80 -12.79 -10.30
N ALA A 44 8.80 -11.56 -10.82
CA ALA A 44 8.17 -11.24 -12.11
C ALA A 44 8.80 -12.01 -13.28
N ALA A 45 10.12 -12.22 -13.27
CA ALA A 45 10.83 -13.01 -14.28
C ALA A 45 10.37 -14.48 -14.27
N VAL A 46 10.19 -15.09 -13.11
CA VAL A 46 9.66 -16.46 -13.01
C VAL A 46 8.25 -16.56 -13.61
N TYR A 47 7.37 -15.61 -13.29
CA TYR A 47 6.02 -15.56 -13.88
C TYR A 47 6.03 -15.27 -15.38
N MET A 48 7.00 -14.53 -15.89
CA MET A 48 7.23 -14.36 -17.33
C MET A 48 7.57 -15.69 -17.99
N PHE A 49 8.52 -16.46 -17.44
CA PHE A 49 8.88 -17.78 -17.97
C PHE A 49 7.70 -18.76 -17.94
N PHE A 50 6.91 -18.79 -16.86
CA PHE A 50 5.70 -19.61 -16.80
C PHE A 50 4.66 -19.20 -17.84
N SER A 51 4.48 -17.91 -18.08
CA SER A 51 3.52 -17.41 -19.07
C SER A 51 3.95 -17.74 -20.51
N LEU A 52 5.26 -17.80 -20.78
CA LEU A 52 5.80 -18.25 -22.07
C LEU A 52 5.64 -19.76 -22.26
N ALA A 53 5.88 -20.55 -21.21
CA ALA A 53 5.77 -22.00 -21.27
C ALA A 53 4.31 -22.48 -21.31
N ILE A 54 3.38 -21.78 -20.64
CA ILE A 54 1.98 -22.16 -20.50
C ILE A 54 1.08 -20.99 -20.97
N PRO A 55 0.86 -20.83 -22.28
CA PRO A 55 0.26 -19.60 -22.84
C PRO A 55 -1.27 -19.50 -22.73
N ARG A 56 -1.98 -20.60 -22.40
CA ARG A 56 -3.44 -20.70 -22.64
C ARG A 56 -4.31 -20.63 -21.39
N SER A 57 -3.75 -20.75 -20.19
CA SER A 57 -4.42 -20.40 -18.93
C SER A 57 -3.37 -20.06 -17.88
N GLY A 58 -3.39 -18.81 -17.42
CA GLY A 58 -2.42 -18.25 -16.50
C GLY A 58 -3.02 -18.09 -15.11
N GLY A 59 -2.37 -18.69 -14.13
CA GLY A 59 -2.74 -18.60 -12.71
C GLY A 59 -1.86 -19.52 -11.89
N ASP A 60 -1.58 -19.14 -10.64
CA ASP A 60 -0.62 -19.80 -9.78
C ASP A 60 -0.94 -21.30 -9.62
N TYR A 61 -2.22 -21.63 -9.51
CA TYR A 61 -2.71 -23.02 -9.52
C TYR A 61 -2.21 -23.79 -10.75
N GLN A 62 -2.36 -23.24 -11.95
CA GLN A 62 -2.04 -23.94 -13.20
C GLN A 62 -0.53 -24.07 -13.41
N TYR A 63 0.23 -23.02 -13.07
CA TYR A 63 1.68 -23.00 -13.19
C TYR A 63 2.34 -24.00 -12.22
N ILE A 64 1.90 -24.01 -10.95
CA ILE A 64 2.47 -24.86 -9.91
C ILE A 64 2.01 -26.31 -10.08
N SER A 65 0.75 -26.57 -10.44
CA SER A 65 0.24 -27.93 -10.65
C SER A 65 0.93 -28.67 -11.79
N ARG A 66 1.30 -27.96 -12.88
CA ARG A 66 1.98 -28.55 -14.04
C ARG A 66 3.49 -28.67 -13.89
N SER A 67 4.11 -27.87 -13.02
CA SER A 67 5.58 -27.80 -12.91
C SER A 67 6.13 -28.54 -11.67
N LEU A 68 5.40 -28.53 -10.56
CA LEU A 68 5.86 -29.07 -9.28
C LEU A 68 5.04 -30.30 -8.87
N HIS A 69 3.78 -30.08 -8.48
CA HIS A 69 2.88 -31.16 -8.08
C HIS A 69 1.43 -30.64 -8.01
N PRO A 70 0.42 -31.44 -8.39
CA PRO A 70 -0.99 -31.04 -8.33
C PRO A 70 -1.46 -30.56 -6.95
N SER A 71 -1.00 -31.19 -5.86
CA SER A 71 -1.38 -30.79 -4.50
C SER A 71 -0.82 -29.42 -4.10
N LEU A 72 0.40 -29.09 -4.54
CA LEU A 72 1.01 -27.77 -4.28
C LEU A 72 0.28 -26.68 -5.06
N GLY A 73 -0.16 -26.99 -6.29
CA GLY A 73 -1.02 -26.10 -7.06
C GLY A 73 -2.33 -25.82 -6.32
N PHE A 74 -2.98 -26.87 -5.81
CA PHE A 74 -4.19 -26.73 -5.00
C PHE A 74 -3.96 -25.88 -3.74
N MET A 75 -2.90 -26.15 -2.98
CA MET A 75 -2.55 -25.37 -1.79
C MET A 75 -2.31 -23.89 -2.10
N SER A 76 -1.61 -23.59 -3.20
CA SER A 76 -1.40 -22.21 -3.66
C SER A 76 -2.72 -21.51 -4.00
N GLY A 77 -3.61 -22.20 -4.73
CA GLY A 77 -4.93 -21.68 -5.06
C GLY A 77 -5.80 -21.40 -3.82
N VAL A 78 -5.80 -22.33 -2.85
CA VAL A 78 -6.52 -22.15 -1.57
C VAL A 78 -5.93 -21.00 -0.76
N ASN A 79 -4.60 -20.91 -0.67
CA ASN A 79 -3.92 -19.80 -0.02
C ASN A 79 -4.36 -18.46 -0.64
N TRP A 80 -4.40 -18.36 -1.97
CA TRP A 80 -4.86 -17.16 -2.65
C TRP A 80 -6.33 -16.86 -2.35
N ALA A 81 -7.20 -17.86 -2.37
CA ALA A 81 -8.62 -17.71 -2.06
C ALA A 81 -8.87 -17.24 -0.62
N LEU A 82 -8.05 -17.68 0.35
CA LEU A 82 -8.12 -17.25 1.75
C LEU A 82 -7.52 -15.86 1.97
N TRP A 83 -6.52 -15.49 1.16
CA TRP A 83 -5.86 -14.19 1.25
C TRP A 83 -6.74 -13.04 0.75
N LEU A 84 -7.50 -13.24 -0.33
CA LEU A 84 -8.29 -12.19 -0.95
C LEU A 84 -9.31 -11.50 -0.01
N PRO A 85 -10.13 -12.23 0.78
CA PRO A 85 -11.05 -11.59 1.73
C PRO A 85 -10.34 -10.75 2.80
N LEU A 86 -9.15 -11.16 3.25
CA LEU A 86 -8.37 -10.43 4.25
C LEU A 86 -7.90 -9.07 3.70
N VAL A 87 -7.41 -9.06 2.46
CA VAL A 87 -7.02 -7.82 1.78
C VAL A 87 -8.23 -6.93 1.53
N LEU A 88 -9.36 -7.49 1.10
CA LEU A 88 -10.60 -6.73 0.91
C LEU A 88 -11.10 -6.12 2.23
N GLY A 89 -11.06 -6.87 3.33
CA GLY A 89 -11.41 -6.34 4.66
C GLY A 89 -10.47 -5.21 5.10
N TRP A 90 -9.17 -5.37 4.90
CA TRP A 90 -8.19 -4.33 5.21
C TRP A 90 -8.42 -3.07 4.36
N THR A 91 -8.52 -3.22 3.04
CA THR A 91 -8.73 -2.10 2.09
C THR A 91 -10.02 -1.35 2.41
N GLY A 92 -11.13 -2.06 2.67
CA GLY A 92 -12.40 -1.45 3.08
C GLY A 92 -12.29 -0.66 4.38
N SER A 93 -11.58 -1.17 5.38
CA SER A 93 -11.38 -0.45 6.65
C SER A 93 -10.51 0.81 6.53
N LYS A 94 -9.68 0.88 5.48
CA LYS A 94 -8.68 1.93 5.31
C LYS A 94 -9.00 2.97 4.24
N VAL A 95 -10.03 2.75 3.42
CA VAL A 95 -10.46 3.70 2.39
C VAL A 95 -10.76 5.10 2.95
N VAL A 96 -11.42 5.19 4.11
CA VAL A 96 -11.74 6.47 4.73
C VAL A 96 -10.53 7.15 5.36
N PRO A 97 -9.80 6.50 6.30
CA PRO A 97 -8.68 7.16 6.97
C PRO A 97 -7.46 7.39 6.08
N ILE A 98 -7.27 6.61 5.01
CA ILE A 98 -6.15 6.80 4.08
C ILE A 98 -6.53 7.73 2.92
N ASP A 99 -7.64 7.48 2.23
CA ASP A 99 -7.95 8.22 1.01
C ASP A 99 -8.75 9.49 1.31
N PHE A 100 -9.95 9.35 1.87
CA PHE A 100 -10.86 10.48 2.08
C PHE A 100 -10.32 11.49 3.09
N GLN A 101 -9.78 11.01 4.22
CA GLN A 101 -9.25 11.90 5.24
C GLN A 101 -8.09 12.73 4.70
N SER A 102 -7.15 12.11 3.97
CA SER A 102 -6.01 12.81 3.40
C SER A 102 -6.46 13.95 2.47
N VAL A 103 -7.43 13.70 1.60
CA VAL A 103 -7.95 14.73 0.68
C VAL A 103 -8.65 15.86 1.44
N PHE A 104 -9.58 15.55 2.35
CA PHE A 104 -10.35 16.59 3.05
C PHE A 104 -9.51 17.39 4.05
N VAL A 105 -8.56 16.75 4.74
CA VAL A 105 -7.63 17.46 5.62
C VAL A 105 -6.70 18.35 4.81
N SER A 106 -6.11 17.85 3.71
CA SER A 106 -5.25 18.68 2.85
C SER A 106 -6.00 19.88 2.27
N LEU A 107 -7.24 19.68 1.80
CA LEU A 107 -8.09 20.78 1.35
C LEU A 107 -8.45 21.74 2.49
N GLY A 108 -8.74 21.24 3.68
CA GLY A 108 -9.08 22.06 4.84
C GLY A 108 -7.93 22.95 5.29
N VAL A 109 -6.70 22.44 5.20
CA VAL A 109 -5.48 23.20 5.49
C VAL A 109 -5.25 24.29 4.43
N VAL A 110 -5.38 23.97 3.14
CA VAL A 110 -5.18 24.94 2.05
C VAL A 110 -6.25 26.03 2.04
N LEU A 111 -7.51 25.68 2.35
CA LEU A 111 -8.64 26.60 2.37
C LEU A 111 -8.81 27.30 3.74
N HIS A 112 -7.94 27.02 4.71
CA HIS A 112 -8.06 27.50 6.09
C HIS A 112 -9.43 27.24 6.72
N ASN A 113 -10.07 26.13 6.37
CA ASN A 113 -11.43 25.79 6.81
C ASN A 113 -11.41 24.64 7.82
N THR A 114 -11.52 24.97 9.10
CA THR A 114 -11.52 24.01 10.20
C THR A 114 -12.72 23.06 10.16
N SER A 115 -13.87 23.49 9.63
CA SER A 115 -15.05 22.62 9.53
C SER A 115 -14.82 21.42 8.61
N LEU A 116 -14.01 21.60 7.55
CA LEU A 116 -13.66 20.52 6.62
C LEU A 116 -12.72 19.50 7.27
N ILE A 117 -11.81 19.97 8.12
CA ILE A 117 -10.91 19.11 8.92
C ILE A 117 -11.72 18.32 9.95
N THR A 118 -12.65 18.96 10.66
CA THR A 118 -13.52 18.27 11.62
C THR A 118 -14.39 17.22 10.94
N PHE A 119 -14.97 17.55 9.78
CA PHE A 119 -15.73 16.61 8.97
C PHE A 119 -14.90 15.38 8.57
N ALA A 120 -13.67 15.60 8.10
CA ALA A 120 -12.74 14.52 7.76
C ALA A 120 -12.47 13.60 8.96
N ASN A 121 -12.23 14.18 10.14
CA ASN A 121 -11.98 13.42 11.37
C ASN A 121 -13.22 12.65 11.84
N THR A 122 -14.42 13.20 11.68
CA THR A 122 -15.68 12.50 12.00
C THR A 122 -15.89 11.30 11.07
N LEU A 123 -15.58 11.42 9.78
CA LEU A 123 -15.63 10.31 8.84
C LEU A 123 -14.64 9.19 9.22
N SER A 124 -13.44 9.56 9.67
CA SER A 124 -12.40 8.61 10.08
C SER A 124 -12.64 7.93 11.43
N THR A 125 -13.76 8.18 12.11
CA THR A 125 -14.10 7.41 13.32
C THR A 125 -14.29 5.92 12.98
N PRO A 126 -13.91 4.99 13.88
CA PRO A 126 -13.91 3.55 13.58
C PRO A 126 -15.25 3.01 13.06
N ASN A 127 -16.35 3.46 13.66
CA ASN A 127 -17.70 3.03 13.26
C ASN A 127 -18.07 3.55 11.87
N ASN A 128 -17.80 4.83 11.57
CA ASN A 128 -18.11 5.41 10.27
C ASN A 128 -17.24 4.82 9.16
N SER A 129 -15.95 4.64 9.44
CA SER A 129 -15.01 4.00 8.51
C SER A 129 -15.41 2.55 8.19
N PHE A 130 -15.90 1.80 9.18
CA PHE A 130 -16.42 0.45 8.97
C PHE A 130 -17.65 0.44 8.07
N VAL A 131 -18.65 1.29 8.36
CA VAL A 131 -19.90 1.35 7.58
C VAL A 131 -19.63 1.79 6.15
N ILE A 132 -18.83 2.84 5.95
CA ILE A 132 -18.46 3.33 4.62
C ILE A 132 -17.66 2.26 3.87
N GLY A 133 -16.67 1.66 4.52
CA GLY A 133 -15.89 0.56 3.94
C GLY A 133 -16.75 -0.61 3.48
N ALA A 134 -17.73 -1.02 4.29
CA ALA A 134 -18.67 -2.07 3.93
C ALA A 134 -19.54 -1.70 2.72
N ILE A 135 -20.04 -0.46 2.67
CA ILE A 135 -20.80 0.06 1.51
C ILE A 135 -19.93 0.03 0.24
N PHE A 136 -18.66 0.42 0.34
CA PHE A 136 -17.71 0.38 -0.79
C PHE A 136 -17.48 -1.05 -1.29
N ILE A 137 -17.27 -2.01 -0.41
CA ILE A 137 -17.10 -3.43 -0.79
C ILE A 137 -18.35 -3.95 -1.50
N VAL A 138 -19.54 -3.66 -0.97
CA VAL A 138 -20.81 -4.07 -1.60
C VAL A 138 -20.97 -3.41 -2.96
N ALA A 139 -20.70 -2.11 -3.08
CA ALA A 139 -20.79 -1.39 -4.35
C ALA A 139 -19.83 -1.96 -5.42
N PHE A 140 -18.58 -2.24 -5.07
CA PHE A 140 -17.62 -2.87 -5.98
C PHE A 140 -18.02 -4.29 -6.37
N THR A 141 -18.59 -5.05 -5.43
CA THR A 141 -19.13 -6.38 -5.70
C THR A 141 -20.31 -6.32 -6.68
N LEU A 142 -21.18 -5.32 -6.57
CA LEU A 142 -22.27 -5.12 -7.53
C LEU A 142 -21.72 -4.77 -8.91
N ILE A 143 -20.69 -3.92 -9.01
CA ILE A 143 -20.07 -3.57 -10.30
C ILE A 143 -19.45 -4.80 -10.97
N THR A 144 -18.80 -5.70 -10.22
CA THR A 144 -18.24 -6.92 -10.78
C THR A 144 -19.32 -7.91 -11.21
N LEU A 145 -20.48 -7.93 -10.54
CA LEU A 145 -21.64 -8.75 -10.93
C LEU A 145 -22.33 -8.25 -12.22
N LEU A 146 -22.28 -6.95 -12.53
CA LEU A 146 -22.86 -6.36 -13.74
C LEU A 146 -22.13 -6.75 -15.04
N GLY A 147 -21.01 -7.48 -14.93
CA GLY A 147 -20.33 -8.13 -16.03
C GLY A 147 -19.00 -7.48 -16.44
N ASN A 148 -18.17 -8.25 -17.13
CA ASN A 148 -16.78 -7.90 -17.42
C ASN A 148 -16.62 -6.59 -18.20
N ARG A 149 -17.55 -6.23 -19.08
CA ARG A 149 -17.46 -4.99 -19.87
C ARG A 149 -17.54 -3.73 -19.00
N VAL A 150 -18.46 -3.70 -18.04
CA VAL A 150 -18.63 -2.57 -17.12
C VAL A 150 -17.43 -2.46 -16.20
N TYR A 151 -16.98 -3.59 -15.67
CA TYR A 151 -15.77 -3.66 -14.85
C TYR A 151 -14.55 -3.11 -15.60
N PHE A 152 -14.27 -3.56 -16.82
CA PHE A 152 -13.13 -3.08 -17.60
C PHE A 152 -13.25 -1.60 -18.02
N ALA A 153 -14.46 -1.09 -18.26
CA ALA A 153 -14.66 0.33 -18.53
C ALA A 153 -14.34 1.19 -17.30
N PHE A 154 -14.90 0.84 -16.14
CA PHE A 154 -14.63 1.51 -14.87
C PHE A 154 -13.13 1.48 -14.53
N GLN A 155 -12.52 0.31 -14.68
CA GLN A 155 -11.10 0.05 -14.51
C GLN A 155 -10.21 0.96 -15.37
N THR A 156 -10.57 1.14 -16.63
CA THR A 156 -9.79 1.96 -17.57
C THR A 156 -9.85 3.43 -17.19
N ILE A 157 -11.02 3.91 -16.73
CA ILE A 157 -11.20 5.28 -16.25
C ILE A 157 -10.37 5.52 -14.98
N ALA A 158 -10.43 4.60 -14.02
CA ALA A 158 -9.64 4.67 -12.79
C ALA A 158 -8.13 4.68 -13.08
N PHE A 159 -7.69 3.86 -14.03
CA PHE A 159 -6.30 3.83 -14.48
C PHE A 159 -5.86 5.14 -15.15
N ALA A 160 -6.70 5.74 -16.00
CA ALA A 160 -6.41 7.03 -16.60
C ALA A 160 -6.28 8.14 -15.54
N PHE A 161 -7.18 8.17 -14.56
CA PHE A 161 -7.12 9.13 -13.45
C PHE A 161 -5.83 8.98 -12.64
N MET A 162 -5.41 7.74 -12.35
CA MET A 162 -4.17 7.45 -11.66
C MET A 162 -2.93 7.93 -12.44
N ILE A 163 -2.88 7.72 -13.76
CA ILE A 163 -1.79 8.24 -14.59
C ILE A 163 -1.71 9.76 -14.48
N VAL A 164 -2.84 10.46 -14.57
CA VAL A 164 -2.88 11.91 -14.44
C VAL A 164 -2.37 12.36 -13.06
N ALA A 165 -2.85 11.74 -11.98
CA ALA A 165 -2.40 12.05 -10.62
C ALA A 165 -0.88 11.79 -10.42
N PHE A 166 -0.37 10.70 -10.99
CA PHE A 166 1.05 10.38 -10.97
C PHE A 166 1.89 11.42 -11.72
N LEU A 167 1.47 11.82 -12.93
CA LEU A 167 2.17 12.85 -13.72
C LEU A 167 2.19 14.21 -13.01
N ILE A 168 1.08 14.60 -12.37
CA ILE A 168 1.03 15.82 -11.55
C ILE A 168 2.03 15.72 -10.41
N THR A 169 2.06 14.60 -9.70
CA THR A 169 2.97 14.38 -8.57
C THR A 169 4.44 14.48 -9.01
N VAL A 170 4.81 13.82 -10.12
CA VAL A 170 6.16 13.90 -10.69
C VAL A 170 6.50 15.32 -11.14
N GLY A 171 5.56 16.03 -11.77
CA GLY A 171 5.76 17.43 -12.18
C GLY A 171 5.99 18.38 -11.00
N VAL A 172 5.26 18.19 -9.90
CA VAL A 172 5.48 18.96 -8.66
C VAL A 172 6.85 18.64 -8.05
N PHE A 173 7.26 17.38 -8.03
CA PHE A 173 8.60 17.01 -7.54
C PHE A 173 9.73 17.55 -8.43
N ALA A 174 9.54 17.60 -9.75
CA ALA A 174 10.55 18.12 -10.67
C ALA A 174 10.74 19.65 -10.55
N THR A 175 9.70 20.37 -10.13
CA THR A 175 9.71 21.84 -10.02
C THR A 175 10.08 22.34 -8.62
N ASN A 176 10.11 21.47 -7.61
CA ASN A 176 10.39 21.84 -6.23
C ASN A 176 11.74 21.29 -5.74
N SER A 177 12.49 22.11 -5.01
CA SER A 177 13.72 21.70 -4.33
C SER A 177 13.47 21.34 -2.86
N PRO A 178 14.37 20.62 -2.19
CA PRO A 178 14.26 20.33 -0.75
C PRO A 178 14.08 21.59 0.12
N VAL A 179 14.67 22.71 -0.30
CA VAL A 179 14.55 24.01 0.39
C VAL A 179 13.17 24.64 0.17
N SER A 180 12.61 24.54 -1.05
CA SER A 180 11.23 24.95 -1.30
C SER A 180 10.25 24.16 -0.44
N PHE A 181 10.50 22.86 -0.29
CA PHE A 181 9.68 21.95 0.52
C PHE A 181 9.71 22.30 2.01
N SER A 182 10.89 22.54 2.60
CA SER A 182 10.99 22.95 4.01
C SER A 182 10.24 24.27 4.26
N ASN A 183 10.37 25.23 3.35
CA ASN A 183 9.69 26.52 3.45
C ASN A 183 8.16 26.39 3.31
N LEU A 184 7.69 25.51 2.43
CA LEU A 184 6.25 25.22 2.27
C LEU A 184 5.66 24.57 3.52
N ILE A 185 6.37 23.64 4.14
CA ILE A 185 5.95 23.01 5.41
C ILE A 185 5.88 24.05 6.51
N ASP A 186 6.94 24.83 6.70
CA ASP A 186 6.99 25.83 7.76
C ASP A 186 5.92 26.93 7.56
N LYS A 187 5.60 27.28 6.31
CA LYS A 187 4.50 28.19 6.00
C LYS A 187 3.12 27.60 6.31
N THR A 188 2.96 26.28 6.15
CA THR A 188 1.66 25.60 6.27
C THR A 188 1.36 25.20 7.71
N PHE A 189 2.37 24.74 8.46
CA PHE A 189 2.21 24.16 9.80
C PHE A 189 2.80 25.02 10.92
N GLY A 190 3.57 26.06 10.59
CA GLY A 190 4.23 26.95 11.54
C GLY A 190 5.76 26.91 11.43
N ALA A 191 6.41 28.00 11.81
CA ALA A 191 7.85 28.12 11.69
C ALA A 191 8.59 27.05 12.50
N GLY A 192 9.52 26.32 11.88
CA GLY A 192 10.35 25.30 12.54
C GLY A 192 9.72 23.92 12.64
N THR A 193 8.51 23.71 12.12
CA THR A 193 7.85 22.39 12.11
C THR A 193 8.67 21.36 11.31
N TYR A 194 9.29 21.77 10.19
CA TYR A 194 10.10 20.87 9.39
C TYR A 194 11.29 20.28 10.17
N ASN A 195 12.01 21.13 10.90
CA ASN A 195 13.14 20.71 11.72
C ASN A 195 12.70 19.85 12.91
N TYR A 196 11.54 20.15 13.51
CA TYR A 196 10.95 19.33 14.55
C TYR A 196 10.61 17.91 14.05
N MET A 197 10.03 17.78 12.85
CA MET A 197 9.73 16.47 12.23
C MET A 197 11.00 15.64 12.00
N ILE A 198 12.09 16.28 11.58
CA ILE A 198 13.39 15.62 11.38
C ILE A 198 13.97 15.12 12.71
N ASP A 199 13.96 15.96 13.75
CA ASP A 199 14.47 15.59 15.07
C ASP A 199 13.67 14.43 15.69
N GLU A 200 12.34 14.45 15.55
CA GLU A 200 11.47 13.39 16.05
C GLU A 200 11.68 12.06 15.29
N PHE A 201 11.94 12.12 13.98
CA PHE A 201 12.33 10.96 13.19
C PHE A 201 13.64 10.34 13.70
N PHE A 202 14.65 11.16 14.00
CA PHE A 202 15.94 10.68 14.52
C PHE A 202 15.85 10.19 15.97
N LYS A 203 14.98 10.76 16.80
CA LYS A 203 14.68 10.21 18.14
C LYS A 203 14.03 8.84 18.04
N THR A 204 13.03 8.67 17.18
CA THR A 204 12.38 7.38 16.93
C THR A 204 13.37 6.32 16.44
N ARG A 205 14.32 6.73 15.57
CA ARG A 205 15.45 5.87 15.14
C ARG A 205 16.33 5.39 16.29
N ARG A 206 16.54 6.20 17.35
CA ARG A 206 17.33 5.80 18.53
C ARG A 206 16.58 4.84 19.47
N VAL A 207 15.25 4.88 19.49
CA VAL A 207 14.41 4.04 20.37
C VAL A 207 14.20 2.63 19.83
N TYR A 208 14.23 2.45 18.50
CA TYR A 208 14.16 1.13 17.84
C TYR A 208 15.46 0.81 17.10
N PRO A 209 16.60 0.63 17.80
CA PRO A 209 17.82 0.20 17.16
C PRO A 209 17.65 -1.26 16.77
N THR A 210 17.35 -1.57 15.50
CA THR A 210 17.60 -2.82 14.71
C THR A 210 17.48 -4.21 15.39
N THR A 211 17.03 -4.30 16.63
CA THR A 211 17.17 -5.45 17.54
C THR A 211 15.87 -6.23 17.68
N VAL A 212 14.78 -5.78 17.06
CA VAL A 212 13.54 -6.56 17.01
C VAL A 212 13.72 -7.77 16.07
N PHE A 213 14.46 -7.62 14.97
CA PHE A 213 14.83 -8.76 14.12
C PHE A 213 15.82 -9.70 14.83
N HIS A 214 16.80 -9.17 15.58
CA HIS A 214 17.72 -10.03 16.35
C HIS A 214 17.01 -10.81 17.46
N ARG A 215 16.09 -10.18 18.21
CA ARG A 215 15.38 -10.83 19.34
C ARG A 215 14.38 -11.91 18.91
N LEU A 216 13.82 -11.83 17.71
CA LEU A 216 12.92 -12.87 17.20
C LEU A 216 13.67 -14.13 16.71
N PHE A 217 14.93 -13.99 16.26
CA PHE A 217 15.76 -15.13 15.88
C PHE A 217 16.57 -15.70 17.06
N GLU A 218 16.95 -14.89 18.05
CA GLU A 218 17.65 -15.37 19.25
C GLU A 218 16.75 -16.18 20.19
N ARG A 219 15.43 -15.96 20.18
CA ARG A 219 14.49 -16.68 21.06
C ARG A 219 14.22 -18.13 20.62
N ASN A 220 14.65 -18.53 19.42
CA ASN A 220 14.45 -19.88 18.90
C ASN A 220 15.75 -20.69 18.71
N SER A 221 16.89 -20.20 19.19
CA SER A 221 18.13 -20.97 19.29
C SER A 221 18.52 -21.09 20.77
N PHE A 222 18.70 -22.31 21.28
CA PHE A 222 18.88 -22.73 22.69
C PHE A 222 17.55 -22.81 23.47
N VAL A 223 16.97 -23.98 23.73
CA VAL A 223 17.51 -25.03 24.63
C VAL A 223 17.23 -26.44 24.08
N GLY A 224 18.27 -27.06 23.53
CA GLY A 224 18.57 -28.45 23.83
C GLY A 224 19.67 -28.43 24.89
N ARG A 225 19.35 -28.84 26.12
CA ARG A 225 20.30 -29.22 27.17
C ARG A 225 19.55 -30.06 28.21
N ASN A 226 19.91 -31.35 28.19
CA ASN A 226 19.82 -32.40 29.21
C ASN A 226 18.48 -32.61 29.92
#